data_AF-A0AAE3CG01-F1
#
_entry.id   AF-A0AAE3CG01-F1
#
_cell.length_a   1.000
_cell.length_b   1.000
_cell.length_c   1.000
_cell.angle_alpha   90.00
_cell.angle_beta   90.00
_cell.angle_gamma   90.00
#
_symmetry.space_group_name_H-M   'P 1'
#
loop_
_entity.id
_entity.type
_entity.pdbx_description
1 polymer ?
#
loop_
_entity_poly.entity_id
_entity_poly.type
_entity_poly.pdbx_seq_one_letter_code
_entity_poly.pdbx_strand_id
1 'polypeptide(L)' 'MGAQPTLKCTVVLVGSYARGDFNLWSDIGILLTSSELKGNPLDRLKKVDAPAGFQVIPSPKNTKNKLKKQTHSP' A
#
# COMPACT_ATOMS: atom_id res chain seq x y z
N MET A 1 0.94 31.27 4.36
CA MET A 1 0.51 29.92 4.75
C MET A 1 0.30 29.13 3.46
N GLY A 2 1.31 28.38 3.00
CA GLY A 2 1.26 27.70 1.71
C GLY A 2 0.25 26.54 1.75
N ALA A 3 -0.60 26.44 0.74
CA ALA A 3 -1.52 25.31 0.61
C ALA A 3 -0.70 24.02 0.50
N GLN A 4 -0.96 23.06 1.39
CA GLN A 4 -0.36 21.74 1.26
C GLN A 4 -0.91 21.10 -0.02
N PRO A 5 -0.05 20.54 -0.90
CA PRO A 5 -0.53 19.91 -2.12
C PRO A 5 -1.49 18.77 -1.76
N THR A 6 -2.71 18.81 -2.29
CA THR A 6 -3.69 17.74 -2.12
C THR A 6 -3.22 16.52 -2.90
N LEU A 7 -2.66 15.53 -2.20
CA LEU A 7 -2.30 14.25 -2.80
C LEU A 7 -3.57 13.49 -3.17
N LYS A 8 -3.74 13.17 -4.46
CA LYS A 8 -4.81 12.28 -4.93
C LYS A 8 -4.29 10.84 -4.90
N CYS A 9 -4.80 10.06 -3.96
CA CYS A 9 -4.50 8.64 -3.84
C CYS A 9 -5.75 7.80 -3.56
N THR A 10 -5.64 6.51 -3.82
CA THR A 10 -6.58 5.49 -3.36
C THR A 10 -5.82 4.55 -2.45
N VAL A 11 -6.39 4.32 -1.27
CA VAL A 11 -5.84 3.44 -0.24
C VAL A 11 -6.76 2.23 -0.13
N VAL A 12 -6.20 1.03 -0.22
CA VAL A 12 -6.95 -0.21 -0.06
C VAL A 12 -6.34 -1.00 1.10
N LEU A 13 -7.16 -1.37 2.08
CA LEU A 13 -6.77 -2.29 3.14
C LEU A 13 -6.59 -3.69 2.54
N VAL A 14 -5.46 -4.32 2.81
CA VAL A 14 -5.11 -5.66 2.35
C VAL A 14 -4.55 -6.51 3.50
N GLY A 15 -4.40 -7.81 3.28
CA GLY A 15 -3.84 -8.72 4.27
C GLY A 15 -4.85 -9.11 5.36
N SER A 16 -4.33 -9.51 6.53
CA SER A 16 -5.14 -10.14 7.58
C SER A 16 -6.20 -9.21 8.17
N TYR A 17 -5.91 -7.92 8.29
CA TYR A 17 -6.89 -6.90 8.70
C TYR A 17 -8.05 -6.75 7.70
N ALA A 18 -7.83 -6.98 6.40
CA ALA A 18 -8.90 -6.95 5.41
C ALA A 18 -9.77 -8.22 5.43
N ARG A 19 -9.19 -9.37 5.77
CA ARG A 19 -9.87 -10.68 5.84
C ARG A 19 -10.52 -10.95 7.20
N GLY A 20 -10.08 -10.27 8.25
CA GLY A 20 -10.53 -10.47 9.63
C GLY A 20 -9.76 -11.54 10.41
N ASP A 21 -8.66 -12.09 9.87
CA ASP A 21 -7.85 -13.15 10.50
C ASP A 21 -6.51 -12.62 11.08
N PHE A 22 -6.52 -11.40 11.62
CA PHE A 22 -5.34 -10.75 12.20
C PHE A 22 -5.10 -11.17 13.67
N ASN A 23 -3.90 -10.88 14.16
CA ASN A 23 -3.50 -11.08 15.56
C ASN A 23 -2.61 -9.93 16.07
N LEU A 24 -2.16 -10.03 17.33
CA LEU A 24 -1.34 -9.01 18.00
C LEU A 24 -0.02 -8.68 17.26
N TRP A 25 0.51 -9.63 16.48
CA TRP A 25 1.77 -9.50 15.75
C TRP A 25 1.58 -9.11 14.28
N SER A 26 0.34 -8.92 13.84
CA SER A 26 0.03 -8.62 12.45
C SER A 26 0.27 -7.15 12.14
N ASP A 27 1.03 -6.88 11.08
CA ASP A 27 1.07 -5.55 10.46
C ASP A 27 -0.26 -5.23 9.76
N ILE A 28 -0.57 -3.94 9.66
CA ILE A 28 -1.68 -3.43 8.86
C ILE A 28 -1.21 -3.29 7.40
N GLY A 29 -1.74 -4.15 6.52
CA GLY A 29 -1.41 -4.15 5.10
C GLY A 29 -2.16 -3.07 4.32
N ILE A 30 -1.43 -2.20 3.62
CA ILE A 30 -2.01 -1.12 2.81
C ILE A 30 -1.49 -1.17 1.38
N LEU A 31 -2.39 -1.24 0.40
CA LEU A 31 -2.06 -0.97 -1.00
C LEU A 31 -2.36 0.50 -1.31
N LEU A 32 -1.30 1.28 -1.53
CA LEU A 32 -1.39 2.70 -1.85
C LEU A 32 -1.24 2.91 -3.36
N THR A 33 -2.26 3.48 -4.00
CA THR A 33 -2.21 3.80 -5.44
C THR A 33 -2.36 5.28 -5.70
N SER A 34 -1.54 5.81 -6.60
CA SER A 34 -1.62 7.21 -7.06
C SER A 34 -1.04 7.33 -8.46
N SER A 35 -1.44 8.38 -9.19
CA SER A 35 -0.80 8.77 -10.45
C SER A 35 0.64 9.27 -10.25
N GLU A 36 1.03 9.65 -9.04
CA GLU A 36 2.36 10.18 -8.71
C GLU A 36 3.39 9.08 -8.39
N LEU A 37 2.90 7.87 -8.07
CA LEU A 37 3.72 6.68 -7.79
C LEU A 37 4.15 6.01 -9.10
N LYS A 38 5.07 6.67 -9.83
CA LYS A 38 5.71 6.17 -11.06
C LYS A 38 7.13 5.67 -10.79
N GLY A 39 7.67 4.88 -11.72
CA GLY A 39 9.02 4.33 -11.65
C GLY A 39 9.09 2.91 -11.07
N ASN A 40 10.31 2.45 -10.77
CA ASN A 40 10.52 1.12 -10.23
C ASN A 40 9.99 1.01 -8.78
N PRO A 41 9.85 -0.21 -8.21
CA PRO A 41 9.35 -0.38 -6.86
C PRO A 41 10.14 0.35 -5.76
N LEU A 42 11.46 0.42 -5.88
CA LEU A 42 12.31 1.06 -4.86
C LEU A 42 12.13 2.58 -4.86
N ASP A 43 12.04 3.21 -6.04
CA ASP A 43 11.80 4.65 -6.15
C ASP A 43 10.45 5.06 -5.56
N ARG A 44 9.45 4.19 -5.72
CA ARG A 44 8.11 4.40 -5.15
C ARG A 44 8.13 4.21 -3.64
N LEU A 45 8.91 3.27 -3.13
CA LEU A 45 9.05 3.04 -1.69
C LEU A 45 9.73 4.22 -1.00
N LYS A 46 10.76 4.82 -1.61
CA LYS A 46 11.43 6.04 -1.09
C LYS A 46 10.50 7.25 -0.93
N LYS A 47 9.34 7.26 -1.59
CA LYS A 47 8.33 8.34 -1.50
C LYS A 47 7.29 8.11 -0.42
N VAL A 48 7.35 6.97 0.28
CA VAL A 48 6.40 6.59 1.30
C VAL A 48 7.13 6.55 2.63
N ASP A 49 6.67 7.38 3.56
CA ASP A 49 7.05 7.29 4.96
C ASP A 49 5.88 6.64 5.71
N ALA A 50 6.07 5.39 6.13
CA ALA A 50 5.05 4.59 6.78
C ALA A 50 5.36 4.47 8.28
N PRO A 51 4.38 4.69 9.16
CA PRO A 51 4.58 4.47 10.59
C PRO A 51 4.82 2.98 10.89
N ALA A 52 5.44 2.70 12.03
CA ALA A 52 5.64 1.33 12.50
C ALA A 52 4.30 0.58 12.59
N GLY A 53 4.31 -0.71 12.28
CA GLY A 53 3.10 -1.56 12.26
C GLY A 53 2.28 -1.47 10.97
N PHE A 54 2.74 -0.69 9.97
CA PHE A 54 2.10 -0.62 8.65
C PHE A 54 3.03 -1.18 7.57
N GLN A 55 2.50 -2.14 6.81
CA GLN A 55 3.13 -2.60 5.59
C GLN A 55 2.48 -1.89 4.39
N VAL A 56 3.14 -0.85 3.87
CA VAL A 56 2.62 -0.11 2.71
C VAL A 56 3.25 -0.61 1.41
N ILE A 57 2.41 -1.05 0.49
CA ILE A 57 2.77 -1.44 -0.87
C ILE A 57 2.36 -0.29 -1.80
N PRO A 58 3.29 0.62 -2.18
CA PRO A 58 2.99 1.60 -3.20
C PRO A 58 2.80 0.90 -4.53
N SER A 59 1.88 1.40 -5.36
CA SER A 59 1.60 0.88 -6.69
C SER A 59 1.12 1.98 -7.65
N PRO A 60 1.53 1.97 -8.93
CA PRO A 60 0.98 2.90 -9.91
C PRO A 60 -0.53 2.71 -10.09
N LYS A 61 -1.26 3.78 -10.41
CA LYS A 61 -2.72 3.76 -10.64
C LYS A 61 -3.20 2.74 -11.69
N ASN A 62 -2.37 2.41 -12.70
CA ASN A 62 -2.74 1.53 -13.81
C ASN A 62 -2.40 0.04 -13.58
N THR A 63 -2.03 -0.35 -12.36
CA THR A 63 -1.55 -1.71 -12.09
C THR A 63 -2.72 -2.67 -11.85
N LYS A 64 -3.30 -3.20 -12.93
CA LYS A 64 -4.52 -4.03 -12.87
C LYS A 64 -4.30 -5.49 -12.40
N ASN A 65 -3.06 -5.99 -12.38
CA ASN A 65 -2.81 -7.45 -12.42
C ASN A 65 -1.95 -8.06 -11.30
N LYS A 66 -1.54 -7.33 -10.25
CA LYS A 66 -0.55 -7.87 -9.28
C LYS A 66 -1.12 -8.51 -8.01
N LEU A 67 -2.43 -8.37 -7.77
CA LEU A 67 -3.09 -8.81 -6.53
C LEU A 67 -3.63 -10.25 -6.57
N LYS A 68 -3.15 -11.11 -7.49
CA LYS A 68 -3.63 -12.49 -7.64
C LYS A 68 -2.75 -13.57 -6.98
N LYS A 69 -1.66 -13.23 -6.28
CA LYS A 69 -0.66 -14.22 -5.81
C LYS A 69 -0.17 -14.02 -4.37
N GLN A 70 -1.09 -13.83 -3.44
CA GLN A 70 -0.82 -14.15 -2.03
C GLN A 70 -1.97 -14.98 -1.47
N THR A 71 -2.35 -16.03 -2.20
CA THR A 71 -3.08 -17.16 -1.61
C THR A 71 -2.07 -17.97 -0.82
N HIS A 72 -2.32 -18.11 0.49
CA HIS A 72 -1.57 -18.97 1.40
C HIS A 72 -1.30 -20.33 0.75
N SER A 73 -0.03 -20.77 0.75
CA SER A 73 0.25 -22.20 0.71
C SER A 73 -0.31 -22.83 2.00
N PRO A 74 -0.95 -24.01 1.91
CA PRO A 74 -1.53 -24.72 3.05
C PRO A 74 -0.50 -25.10 4.10
#